data_AF-A0A962ELG6-F1
#
_entry.id   AF-A0A962ELG6-F1
#
_cell.length_a   1.000
_cell.length_b   1.000
_cell.length_c   1.000
_cell.angle_alpha   90.00
_cell.angle_beta   90.00
_cell.angle_gamma   90.00
#
_symmetry.space_group_name_H-M   'P 1'
#
loop_
_entity.id
_entity.type
_entity.pdbx_description
1 polymer ?
#
loop_
_entity_poly.entity_id
_entity_poly.type
_entity_poly.pdbx_seq_one_letter_code
_entity_poly.pdbx_strand_id
1 'polypeptide(L)'
;MTRTLTGFVVSLREVMVEIRSDAESVSQGAQMQAGEIRSASDKMTESANQIKELAATISEVTATSDSLAASADYMVDTSTEVSEILKKGVTVSAHHQTAMDELVANMEESVQAIARLQQESSKIGSVLQVIRSIAEQTNLLALNAAIEAARAGEHGRGFAVVADEVRALANRTQEATVEIDRVVVQLTEQCNLVVEDMAKGSSLSNSSRKQSHEVEQLLQQIGLCLPVQAGTGPRVRTGPQ
;
A
#
# COMPACT_ATOMS: atom_id res chain seq x y z
N MET A 1 113.73 -36.22 -47.51
CA MET A 1 112.35 -36.71 -47.32
C MET A 1 111.97 -36.90 -45.86
N THR A 2 112.83 -37.44 -44.99
CA THR A 2 112.51 -37.67 -43.57
C THR A 2 112.20 -36.39 -42.77
N ARG A 3 112.98 -35.31 -42.91
CA ARG A 3 112.78 -34.05 -42.14
C ARG A 3 111.49 -33.30 -42.49
N THR A 4 111.08 -33.31 -43.76
CA THR A 4 109.81 -32.72 -44.22
C THR A 4 108.59 -33.55 -43.80
N LEU A 5 108.73 -34.88 -43.78
CA LEU A 5 107.71 -35.78 -43.26
C LEU A 5 107.52 -35.59 -41.73
N THR A 6 108.61 -35.42 -40.98
CA THR A 6 108.53 -35.14 -39.53
C THR A 6 107.85 -33.80 -39.24
N GLY A 7 108.16 -32.73 -39.99
CA GLY A 7 107.49 -31.44 -39.84
C GLY A 7 105.99 -31.51 -40.16
N PHE A 8 105.62 -32.22 -41.22
CA PHE A 8 104.22 -32.48 -41.56
C PHE A 8 103.48 -33.24 -40.45
N VAL A 9 104.10 -34.29 -39.88
CA VAL A 9 103.52 -35.07 -38.76
C VAL A 9 103.34 -34.21 -37.50
N VAL A 10 104.22 -33.25 -37.23
CA VAL A 10 104.09 -32.32 -36.09
C VAL A 10 102.94 -31.33 -36.31
N SER A 11 102.85 -30.67 -37.46
CA SER A 11 101.70 -29.79 -37.75
C SER A 11 100.37 -30.55 -37.78
N LEU A 12 100.36 -31.78 -38.29
CA LEU A 12 99.17 -32.63 -38.26
C LEU A 12 98.77 -32.95 -36.80
N ARG A 13 99.74 -33.15 -35.90
CA ARG A 13 99.48 -33.36 -34.47
C ARG A 13 98.92 -32.12 -33.79
N GLU A 14 99.43 -30.93 -34.11
CA GLU A 14 98.90 -29.65 -33.59
C GLU A 14 97.45 -29.41 -34.03
N VAL A 15 97.17 -29.58 -35.32
CA VAL A 15 95.80 -29.46 -35.86
C VAL A 15 94.85 -30.47 -35.20
N MET A 16 95.30 -31.70 -34.96
CA MET A 16 94.49 -32.72 -34.27
C MET A 16 94.20 -32.36 -32.80
N VAL A 17 95.11 -31.67 -32.12
CA VAL A 17 94.89 -31.17 -30.74
C VAL A 17 93.89 -30.01 -30.75
N GLU A 18 94.01 -29.09 -31.71
CA GLU A 18 93.10 -27.96 -31.88
C GLU A 18 91.67 -28.43 -32.20
N ILE A 19 91.52 -29.35 -33.17
CA ILE A 19 90.23 -29.98 -33.51
C ILE A 19 89.60 -30.66 -32.29
N ARG A 20 90.40 -31.33 -31.44
CA ARG A 20 89.89 -31.97 -30.24
C ARG A 20 89.36 -30.93 -29.24
N SER A 21 90.07 -29.82 -29.05
CA SER A 21 89.66 -28.72 -28.17
C SER A 21 88.38 -28.05 -28.66
N ASP A 22 88.27 -27.81 -29.97
CA ASP A 22 87.06 -27.26 -30.59
C ASP A 22 85.88 -28.23 -30.45
N ALA A 23 86.09 -29.53 -30.64
CA ALA A 23 85.08 -30.54 -30.45
C ALA A 23 84.59 -30.62 -28.98
N GLU A 24 85.50 -30.50 -28.01
CA GLU A 24 85.14 -30.43 -26.58
C GLU A 24 84.33 -29.17 -26.27
N SER A 25 84.72 -28.01 -26.82
CA SER A 25 83.99 -26.73 -26.65
C SER A 25 82.59 -26.77 -27.29
N VAL A 26 82.48 -27.32 -28.49
CA VAL A 26 81.18 -27.54 -29.17
C VAL A 26 80.31 -28.50 -28.37
N SER A 27 80.89 -29.59 -27.83
CA SER A 27 80.16 -30.55 -27.00
C SER A 27 79.59 -29.88 -25.74
N GLN A 28 80.38 -29.05 -25.07
CA GLN A 28 79.95 -28.31 -23.89
C GLN A 28 78.87 -27.26 -24.22
N GLY A 29 79.04 -26.52 -25.32
CA GLY A 29 78.04 -25.58 -25.83
C GLY A 29 76.71 -26.27 -26.14
N ALA A 30 76.75 -27.44 -26.80
CA ALA A 30 75.57 -28.24 -27.11
C ALA A 30 74.85 -28.73 -25.84
N GLN A 31 75.59 -29.10 -24.79
CA GLN A 31 75.01 -29.50 -23.50
C GLN A 31 74.31 -28.34 -22.79
N MET A 32 74.92 -27.14 -22.76
CA MET A 32 74.29 -25.95 -22.20
C MET A 32 73.02 -25.57 -22.97
N GLN A 33 73.09 -25.56 -24.31
CA GLN A 33 71.94 -25.27 -25.16
C GLN A 33 70.81 -26.29 -24.96
N ALA A 34 71.12 -27.57 -24.81
CA ALA A 34 70.11 -28.59 -24.49
C ALA A 34 69.44 -28.32 -23.14
N GLY A 35 70.17 -27.83 -22.14
CA GLY A 35 69.64 -27.41 -20.84
C GLY A 35 68.70 -26.21 -20.95
N GLU A 36 69.09 -25.17 -21.70
CA GLU A 36 68.25 -23.99 -21.95
C GLU A 36 66.96 -24.33 -22.70
N ILE A 37 67.05 -25.18 -23.74
CA ILE A 37 65.87 -25.65 -24.49
C ILE A 37 64.91 -26.39 -23.57
N ARG A 38 65.41 -27.21 -22.64
CA ARG A 38 64.57 -27.93 -21.67
C ARG A 38 63.84 -26.95 -20.75
N SER A 39 64.54 -25.96 -20.20
CA SER A 39 63.92 -24.92 -19.36
C SER A 39 62.89 -24.07 -20.13
N ALA A 40 63.18 -23.75 -21.40
CA ALA A 40 62.24 -23.03 -22.26
C ALA A 40 60.99 -23.87 -22.56
N SER A 41 61.15 -25.17 -22.79
CA SER A 41 60.03 -26.11 -22.97
C SER A 41 59.15 -26.21 -21.72
N ASP A 42 59.75 -26.25 -20.53
CA ASP A 42 59.02 -26.28 -19.26
C ASP A 42 58.20 -24.99 -19.07
N LYS A 43 58.83 -23.82 -19.27
CA LYS A 43 58.15 -22.52 -19.22
C LYS A 43 57.02 -22.38 -20.24
N MET A 44 57.22 -22.92 -21.45
CA MET A 44 56.18 -22.90 -22.49
C MET A 44 54.99 -23.79 -22.13
N THR A 45 55.25 -24.93 -21.48
CA THR A 45 54.19 -25.81 -20.94
C THR A 45 53.40 -25.09 -19.84
N GLU A 46 54.08 -24.38 -18.94
CA GLU A 46 53.42 -23.61 -17.88
C GLU A 46 52.60 -22.44 -18.44
N SER A 47 53.16 -21.69 -19.39
CA SER A 47 52.45 -20.61 -20.10
C SER A 47 51.22 -21.12 -20.84
N ALA A 48 51.31 -22.28 -21.50
CA ALA A 48 50.17 -22.92 -22.15
C ALA A 48 49.06 -23.31 -21.15
N ASN A 49 49.41 -23.71 -19.92
CA ASN A 49 48.44 -23.99 -18.87
C ASN A 49 47.77 -22.70 -18.36
N GLN A 50 48.54 -21.63 -18.16
CA GLN A 50 48.00 -20.32 -17.77
C GLN A 50 47.02 -19.76 -18.82
N ILE A 51 47.32 -19.93 -20.12
CA ILE A 51 46.42 -19.52 -21.20
C ILE A 51 45.10 -20.31 -21.16
N LYS A 52 45.14 -21.61 -20.86
CA LYS A 52 43.92 -22.42 -20.72
C LYS A 52 43.07 -21.97 -19.54
N GLU A 53 43.69 -21.67 -18.41
CA GLU A 53 43.00 -21.14 -17.23
C GLU A 53 42.37 -19.77 -17.52
N LEU A 54 43.12 -18.88 -18.17
CA LEU A 54 42.60 -17.58 -18.60
C LEU A 54 41.41 -17.74 -19.55
N ALA A 55 41.49 -18.63 -20.54
CA ALA A 55 40.37 -18.90 -21.45
C ALA A 55 39.12 -19.39 -20.70
N ALA A 56 39.28 -20.23 -19.67
CA ALA A 56 38.18 -20.67 -18.81
C ALA A 56 37.55 -19.48 -18.05
N THR A 57 38.37 -18.62 -17.44
CA THR A 57 37.86 -17.43 -16.73
C THR A 57 37.13 -16.45 -17.65
N ILE A 58 37.60 -16.25 -18.90
CA ILE A 58 36.92 -15.41 -19.89
C ILE A 58 35.55 -15.99 -20.24
N SER A 59 35.45 -17.32 -20.39
CA SER A 59 34.17 -17.99 -20.64
C SER A 59 33.20 -17.79 -19.47
N GLU A 60 33.69 -17.84 -18.23
CA GLU A 60 32.89 -17.62 -17.03
C GLU A 60 32.44 -16.15 -16.89
N VAL A 61 33.32 -15.20 -17.18
CA VAL A 61 32.99 -13.75 -17.23
C VAL A 61 31.94 -13.46 -18.31
N THR A 62 32.03 -14.13 -19.46
CA THR A 62 31.03 -13.97 -20.53
C THR A 62 29.66 -14.48 -20.08
N ALA A 63 29.62 -15.69 -19.49
CA ALA A 63 28.37 -16.28 -18.99
C ALA A 63 27.72 -15.44 -17.87
N THR A 64 28.54 -14.88 -16.96
CA THR A 64 28.04 -13.98 -15.90
C THR A 64 27.55 -12.65 -16.46
N SER A 65 28.20 -12.11 -17.50
CA SER A 65 27.76 -10.90 -18.21
C SER A 65 26.40 -11.10 -18.89
N ASP A 66 26.19 -12.24 -19.56
CA ASP A 66 24.90 -12.59 -20.17
C ASP A 66 23.80 -12.72 -19.12
N SER A 67 24.11 -13.36 -17.98
CA SER A 67 23.19 -13.51 -16.86
C SER A 67 22.82 -12.16 -16.22
N LEU A 68 23.79 -11.24 -16.13
CA LEU A 68 23.57 -9.89 -15.63
C LEU A 68 22.68 -9.06 -16.58
N ALA A 69 22.88 -9.20 -17.89
CA ALA A 69 22.03 -8.54 -18.89
C ALA A 69 20.58 -9.03 -18.80
N ALA A 70 20.36 -10.34 -18.69
CA ALA A 70 19.02 -10.91 -18.50
C ALA A 70 18.38 -10.44 -17.19
N SER A 71 19.15 -10.34 -16.11
CA SER A 71 18.67 -9.83 -14.82
C SER A 71 18.27 -8.35 -14.89
N ALA A 72 19.02 -7.54 -15.65
CA ALA A 72 18.70 -6.14 -15.86
C ALA A 72 17.40 -5.96 -16.66
N ASP A 73 17.18 -6.76 -17.70
CA ASP A 73 15.93 -6.73 -18.48
C ASP A 73 14.73 -7.13 -17.61
N TYR A 74 14.85 -8.19 -16.79
CA TYR A 74 13.81 -8.58 -15.83
C TYR A 74 13.48 -7.48 -14.80
N MET A 75 14.50 -6.77 -14.33
CA MET A 75 14.33 -5.65 -13.39
C MET A 75 13.58 -4.47 -14.03
N VAL A 76 13.80 -4.19 -15.32
CA VAL A 76 13.07 -3.16 -16.07
C VAL A 76 11.59 -3.53 -16.22
N ASP A 77 11.29 -4.79 -16.57
CA ASP A 77 9.91 -5.27 -16.69
C ASP A 77 9.18 -5.17 -15.35
N THR A 78 9.82 -5.65 -14.27
CA THR A 78 9.28 -5.56 -12.91
C THR A 78 9.05 -4.11 -12.48
N SER A 79 10.00 -3.21 -12.77
CA SER A 79 9.87 -1.78 -12.47
C SER A 79 8.69 -1.14 -13.21
N THR A 80 8.41 -1.59 -14.43
CA THR A 80 7.28 -1.11 -15.23
C THR A 80 5.96 -1.57 -14.61
N GLU A 81 5.87 -2.84 -14.20
CA GLU A 81 4.69 -3.37 -13.50
C GLU A 81 4.43 -2.63 -12.18
N VAL A 82 5.47 -2.39 -11.38
CA VAL A 82 5.34 -1.61 -10.13
C VAL A 82 4.85 -0.20 -10.43
N SER A 83 5.34 0.47 -11.49
CA SER A 83 4.86 1.79 -11.89
C SER A 83 3.37 1.80 -12.22
N GLU A 84 2.86 0.77 -12.90
CA GLU A 84 1.42 0.64 -13.18
C GLU A 84 0.59 0.42 -11.91
N ILE A 85 1.08 -0.42 -10.99
CA ILE A 85 0.42 -0.66 -9.70
C ILE A 85 0.35 0.64 -8.88
N LEU A 86 1.43 1.41 -8.83
CA LEU A 86 1.46 2.70 -8.12
C LEU A 86 0.46 3.70 -8.71
N LYS A 87 0.38 3.81 -10.05
CA LYS A 87 -0.63 4.64 -10.72
C LYS A 87 -2.05 4.23 -10.35
N LYS A 88 -2.35 2.92 -10.34
CA LYS A 88 -3.65 2.41 -9.88
C LYS A 88 -3.90 2.77 -8.41
N GLY A 89 -2.90 2.64 -7.55
CA GLY A 89 -2.97 3.00 -6.13
C GLY A 89 -3.32 4.47 -5.90
N VAL A 90 -2.69 5.38 -6.67
CA VAL A 90 -2.99 6.82 -6.63
C VAL A 90 -4.46 7.07 -7.03
N THR A 91 -4.93 6.47 -8.11
CA THR A 91 -6.32 6.60 -8.57
C THR A 91 -7.32 6.09 -7.53
N VAL A 92 -7.05 4.93 -6.92
CA VAL A 92 -7.91 4.36 -5.87
C VAL A 92 -7.94 5.25 -4.64
N SER A 93 -6.79 5.80 -4.22
CA SER A 93 -6.73 6.73 -3.09
C SER A 93 -7.53 8.01 -3.37
N ALA A 94 -7.42 8.58 -4.58
CA ALA A 94 -8.19 9.75 -4.98
C ALA A 94 -9.71 9.47 -4.97
N HIS A 95 -10.13 8.31 -5.48
CA HIS A 95 -11.53 7.91 -5.43
C HIS A 95 -12.04 7.73 -3.99
N HIS A 96 -11.19 7.19 -3.11
CA HIS A 96 -11.53 7.05 -1.69
C HIS A 96 -11.72 8.41 -1.00
N GLN A 97 -10.90 9.41 -1.34
CA GLN A 97 -11.08 10.78 -0.84
C GLN A 97 -12.42 11.37 -1.29
N THR A 98 -12.78 11.22 -2.56
CA THR A 98 -14.10 11.68 -3.07
C THR A 98 -15.25 11.00 -2.35
N ALA A 99 -15.19 9.68 -2.15
CA ALA A 99 -16.22 8.94 -1.42
C ALA A 99 -16.35 9.40 0.04
N MET A 100 -15.24 9.78 0.68
CA MET A 100 -15.27 10.34 2.04
C MET A 100 -15.90 11.73 2.08
N ASP A 101 -15.66 12.57 1.07
CA ASP A 101 -16.30 13.88 0.95
C ASP A 101 -17.83 13.75 0.76
N GLU A 102 -18.27 12.83 -0.11
CA GLU A 102 -19.69 12.51 -0.27
C GLU A 102 -20.31 11.99 1.02
N LEU A 103 -19.60 11.12 1.76
CA LEU A 103 -20.07 10.60 3.04
C LEU A 103 -20.27 11.71 4.08
N VAL A 104 -19.33 12.67 4.17
CA VAL A 104 -19.46 13.82 5.05
C VAL A 104 -20.66 14.68 4.67
N ALA A 105 -20.86 14.96 3.38
CA ALA A 105 -22.01 15.72 2.91
C ALA A 105 -23.35 15.02 3.25
N ASN A 106 -23.44 13.70 3.06
CA ASN A 106 -24.63 12.93 3.41
C ASN A 106 -24.91 12.93 4.92
N MET A 107 -23.87 12.92 5.75
CA MET A 107 -24.01 13.05 7.20
C MET A 107 -24.52 14.45 7.58
N GLU A 108 -24.04 15.51 6.95
CA GLU A 108 -24.52 16.88 7.18
C GLU A 108 -26.00 17.03 6.82
N GLU A 109 -26.44 16.46 5.69
CA GLU A 109 -27.85 16.44 5.30
C GLU A 109 -28.71 15.69 6.32
N SER A 110 -28.21 14.55 6.79
CA SER A 110 -28.91 13.74 7.79
C SER A 110 -29.04 14.46 9.14
N VAL A 111 -27.99 15.18 9.58
CA VAL A 111 -28.05 16.04 10.77
C VAL A 111 -29.12 17.12 10.62
N GLN A 112 -29.24 17.74 9.43
CA GLN A 112 -30.31 18.71 9.18
C GLN A 112 -31.70 18.08 9.24
N ALA A 113 -31.87 16.87 8.69
CA ALA A 113 -33.14 16.15 8.74
C ALA A 113 -33.53 15.81 10.19
N ILE A 114 -32.58 15.36 11.01
CA ILE A 114 -32.80 15.07 12.43
C ILE A 114 -33.11 16.35 13.22
N ALA A 115 -32.45 17.46 12.93
CA ALA A 115 -32.76 18.74 13.56
C ALA A 115 -34.20 19.19 13.29
N ARG A 116 -34.71 18.97 12.06
CA ARG A 116 -36.12 19.21 11.72
C ARG A 116 -37.05 18.27 12.49
N LEU A 117 -36.71 16.98 12.60
CA LEU A 117 -37.49 16.00 13.37
C LEU A 117 -37.57 16.39 14.85
N GLN A 118 -36.47 16.87 15.43
CA GLN A 118 -36.42 17.36 16.81
C GLN A 118 -37.31 18.59 17.01
N GLN A 119 -37.30 19.52 16.05
CA GLN A 119 -38.19 20.69 16.08
C GLN A 119 -39.67 20.30 16.00
N GLU A 120 -40.04 19.38 15.10
CA GLU A 120 -41.42 18.89 15.00
C GLU A 120 -41.84 18.12 16.26
N SER A 121 -40.94 17.32 16.85
CA SER A 121 -41.19 16.62 18.11
C SER A 121 -41.46 17.60 19.26
N SER A 122 -40.71 18.71 19.32
CA SER A 122 -40.94 19.77 20.31
C SER A 122 -42.31 20.44 20.14
N LYS A 123 -42.76 20.67 18.89
CA LYS A 123 -44.11 21.17 18.60
C LYS A 123 -45.20 20.19 19.04
N ILE A 124 -44.99 18.89 18.87
CA ILE A 124 -45.93 17.88 19.37
C ILE A 124 -46.03 17.97 20.90
N GLY A 125 -44.91 18.12 21.60
CA GLY A 125 -44.89 18.31 23.06
C GLY A 125 -45.72 19.51 23.52
N SER A 126 -45.63 20.66 22.84
CA SER A 126 -46.44 21.84 23.19
C SER A 126 -47.93 21.63 22.92
N VAL A 127 -48.30 20.94 21.84
CA VAL A 127 -49.70 20.57 21.55
C VAL A 127 -50.24 19.62 22.62
N LEU A 128 -49.46 18.63 23.06
CA LEU A 128 -49.85 17.71 24.12
C LEU A 128 -50.11 18.44 25.44
N GLN A 129 -49.33 19.47 25.76
CA GLN A 129 -49.55 20.30 26.94
C GLN A 129 -50.91 21.04 26.88
N VAL A 130 -51.29 21.54 25.70
CA VAL A 130 -52.61 22.14 25.48
C VAL A 130 -53.72 21.11 25.64
N ILE A 131 -53.59 19.92 25.04
CA ILE A 131 -54.59 18.85 25.16
C ILE A 131 -54.75 18.41 26.62
N ARG A 132 -53.65 18.27 27.37
CA ARG A 132 -53.69 17.94 28.80
C ARG A 132 -54.44 19.01 29.59
N SER A 133 -54.17 20.29 29.31
CA SER A 133 -54.90 21.41 29.94
C SER A 133 -56.39 21.40 29.59
N ILE A 134 -56.76 21.08 28.35
CA ILE A 134 -58.17 20.96 27.94
C ILE A 134 -58.83 19.80 28.69
N ALA A 135 -58.19 18.63 28.73
CA ALA A 135 -58.73 17.47 29.43
C ALA A 135 -58.90 17.73 30.93
N GLU A 136 -57.99 18.47 31.56
CA GLU A 136 -58.11 18.90 32.96
C GLU A 136 -59.30 19.85 33.17
N GLN A 137 -59.48 20.83 32.29
CA GLN A 137 -60.65 21.72 32.32
C GLN A 137 -61.96 20.94 32.08
N THR A 138 -61.97 20.00 31.14
CA THR A 138 -63.13 19.14 30.88
C THR A 138 -63.47 18.27 32.09
N ASN A 139 -62.46 17.72 32.77
CA ASN A 139 -62.63 16.96 34.01
C ASN A 139 -63.24 17.82 35.13
N LEU A 140 -62.79 19.07 35.29
CA LEU A 140 -63.35 20.02 36.26
C LEU A 140 -64.79 20.44 35.91
N LEU A 141 -65.09 20.67 34.63
CA LEU A 141 -66.44 20.97 34.15
C LEU A 141 -67.39 19.80 34.38
N ALA A 142 -66.96 18.58 34.10
CA ALA A 142 -67.72 17.36 34.33
C ALA A 142 -67.99 17.14 35.82
N LEU A 143 -67.01 17.41 36.68
CA LEU A 143 -67.18 17.36 38.13
C LEU A 143 -68.25 18.34 38.62
N ASN A 144 -68.21 19.60 38.15
CA ASN A 144 -69.22 20.59 38.50
C ASN A 144 -70.62 20.19 38.02
N ALA A 145 -70.73 19.60 36.81
CA ALA A 145 -71.98 19.09 36.29
C ALA A 145 -72.52 17.90 37.10
N ALA A 146 -71.65 16.99 37.54
CA ALA A 146 -72.02 15.86 38.42
C ALA A 146 -72.55 16.35 39.77
N ILE A 147 -71.93 17.38 40.36
CA ILE A 147 -72.38 18.01 41.60
C ILE A 147 -73.78 18.63 41.42
N GLU A 148 -74.00 19.39 40.35
CA GLU A 148 -75.30 20.04 40.10
C GLU A 148 -76.40 19.02 39.75
N ALA A 149 -76.05 17.94 39.03
CA ALA A 149 -76.96 16.83 38.77
C ALA A 149 -77.38 16.10 40.06
N ALA A 150 -76.45 15.89 41.00
CA ALA A 150 -76.77 15.33 42.31
C ALA A 150 -77.69 16.27 43.12
N ARG A 151 -77.50 17.59 42.99
CA ARG A 151 -78.31 18.61 43.65
C ARG A 151 -79.76 18.66 43.14
N ALA A 152 -79.98 18.34 41.87
CA ALA A 152 -81.31 18.24 41.26
C ALA A 152 -82.08 16.95 41.63
N GLY A 153 -81.49 16.03 42.38
CA GLY A 153 -82.14 14.80 42.85
C GLY A 153 -82.56 13.87 41.70
N GLU A 154 -83.78 13.32 41.75
CA GLU A 154 -84.29 12.38 40.75
C GLU A 154 -84.38 12.98 39.34
N HIS A 155 -84.57 14.30 39.21
CA HIS A 155 -84.60 14.99 37.91
C HIS A 155 -83.21 15.10 37.25
N GLY A 156 -82.13 14.93 38.02
CA GLY A 156 -80.75 15.04 37.56
C GLY A 156 -80.08 13.71 37.18
N ARG A 157 -80.72 12.55 37.38
CA ARG A 157 -80.08 11.23 37.18
C ARG A 157 -79.50 11.02 35.78
N GLY A 158 -80.19 11.46 34.73
CA GLY A 158 -79.69 11.35 33.35
C GLY A 158 -78.45 12.22 33.12
N PHE A 159 -78.41 13.42 33.70
CA PHE A 159 -77.26 14.33 33.61
C PHE A 159 -76.06 13.83 34.43
N ALA A 160 -76.30 13.17 35.57
CA ALA A 160 -75.23 12.59 36.38
C ALA A 160 -74.46 11.50 35.62
N VAL A 161 -75.17 10.61 34.91
CA VAL A 161 -74.53 9.55 34.10
C VAL A 161 -73.67 10.14 32.97
N VAL A 162 -74.17 11.18 32.30
CA VAL A 162 -73.40 11.87 31.25
C VAL A 162 -72.17 12.57 31.82
N ALA A 163 -72.30 13.22 32.99
CA ALA A 163 -71.18 13.89 33.65
C ALA A 163 -70.07 12.89 34.04
N ASP A 164 -70.43 11.72 34.56
CA ASP A 164 -69.45 10.66 34.90
C ASP A 164 -68.75 10.10 33.65
N GLU A 165 -69.47 9.91 32.54
CA GLU A 165 -68.87 9.44 31.27
C GLU A 165 -67.90 10.48 30.68
N VAL A 166 -68.26 11.77 30.70
CA VAL A 166 -67.38 12.86 30.26
C VAL A 166 -66.14 12.94 31.14
N ARG A 167 -66.29 12.73 32.45
CA ARG A 167 -65.17 12.71 33.40
C ARG A 167 -64.22 11.53 33.14
N ALA A 168 -64.77 10.34 32.89
CA ALA A 168 -63.98 9.16 32.53
C ALA A 168 -63.22 9.37 31.21
N LEU A 169 -63.85 10.00 30.21
CA LEU A 169 -63.21 10.33 28.94
C LEU A 169 -62.08 11.36 29.09
N ALA A 170 -62.28 12.36 29.95
CA ALA A 170 -61.26 13.36 30.26
C ALA A 170 -60.03 12.73 30.93
N ASN A 171 -60.23 11.83 31.91
CA ASN A 171 -59.13 11.09 32.54
C ASN A 171 -58.38 10.20 31.54
N ARG A 172 -59.10 9.45 30.70
CA ARG A 172 -58.49 8.63 29.64
C ARG A 172 -57.67 9.47 28.65
N THR A 173 -58.14 10.68 28.34
CA THR A 173 -57.43 11.62 27.49
C THR A 173 -56.15 12.12 28.16
N GLN A 174 -56.18 12.44 29.45
CA GLN A 174 -54.98 12.81 30.21
C GLN A 174 -53.94 11.67 30.23
N GLU A 175 -54.37 10.43 30.53
CA GLU A 175 -53.49 9.25 30.51
C GLU A 175 -52.82 9.07 29.15
N ALA A 176 -53.59 9.15 28.05
CA ALA A 176 -53.06 9.06 26.70
C ALA A 176 -52.05 10.19 26.40
N THR A 177 -52.30 11.43 26.84
CA THR A 177 -51.34 12.52 26.64
C THR A 177 -50.03 12.30 27.40
N VAL A 178 -50.05 11.65 28.57
CA VAL A 178 -48.83 11.29 29.32
C VAL A 178 -48.04 10.21 28.60
N GLU A 179 -48.73 9.22 28.02
CA GLU A 179 -48.07 8.17 27.26
C GLU A 179 -47.40 8.71 26.00
N ILE A 180 -48.10 9.55 25.22
CA ILE A 180 -47.53 10.16 24.00
C ILE A 180 -46.36 11.09 24.37
N ASP A 181 -46.45 11.85 25.45
CA ASP A 181 -45.37 12.73 25.94
C ASP A 181 -44.09 11.93 26.24
N ARG A 182 -44.22 10.75 26.87
CA ARG A 182 -43.07 9.84 27.08
C ARG A 182 -42.45 9.39 25.76
N VAL A 183 -43.26 9.05 24.75
CA VAL A 183 -42.77 8.66 23.43
C VAL A 183 -42.03 9.82 22.75
N VAL A 184 -42.54 11.04 22.85
CA VAL A 184 -41.90 12.25 22.29
C VAL A 184 -40.56 12.55 22.96
N VAL A 185 -40.47 12.38 24.28
CA VAL A 185 -39.21 12.53 25.02
C VAL A 185 -38.19 11.48 24.57
N GLN A 186 -38.60 10.21 24.49
CA GLN A 186 -37.74 9.13 23.99
C GLN A 186 -37.27 9.38 22.55
N LEU A 187 -38.16 9.84 21.67
CA LEU A 187 -37.82 10.19 20.29
C LEU A 187 -36.76 11.29 20.23
N THR A 188 -36.89 12.31 21.08
CA THR A 188 -35.92 13.41 21.17
C THR A 188 -34.56 12.93 21.66
N GLU A 189 -34.53 12.05 22.67
CA GLU A 189 -33.30 11.43 23.15
C GLU A 189 -32.61 10.61 22.06
N GLN A 190 -33.36 9.79 21.32
CA GLN A 190 -32.83 9.03 20.19
C GLN A 190 -32.28 9.95 19.08
N CYS A 191 -32.96 11.06 18.78
CA CYS A 191 -32.46 12.04 17.81
C CYS A 191 -31.09 12.59 18.23
N ASN A 192 -30.91 12.93 19.51
CA ASN A 192 -29.63 13.42 20.02
C ASN A 192 -28.51 12.39 19.88
N LEU A 193 -28.79 11.11 20.16
CA LEU A 193 -27.82 10.02 19.99
C LEU A 193 -27.37 9.89 18.53
N VAL A 194 -28.30 9.94 17.58
CA VAL A 194 -27.96 9.85 16.15
C VAL A 194 -27.11 11.04 15.71
N VAL A 195 -27.37 12.26 16.21
CA VAL A 195 -26.52 13.43 15.92
C VAL A 195 -25.10 13.23 16.46
N GLU A 196 -24.94 12.68 17.67
CA GLU A 196 -23.63 12.38 18.24
C GLU A 196 -22.87 11.34 17.40
N ASP A 197 -23.54 10.28 16.97
CA ASP A 197 -22.95 9.24 16.13
C ASP A 197 -22.57 9.77 14.74
N MET A 198 -23.37 10.68 14.16
CA MET A 198 -23.02 11.36 12.92
C MET A 198 -21.83 12.30 13.07
N ALA A 199 -21.70 12.99 14.21
CA ALA A 199 -20.52 13.81 14.50
C ALA A 199 -19.25 12.95 14.60
N LYS A 200 -19.32 11.79 15.28
CA LYS A 200 -18.23 10.82 15.32
C LYS A 200 -17.89 10.30 13.91
N GLY A 201 -18.90 9.95 13.12
CA GLY A 201 -18.76 9.50 11.74
C GLY A 201 -18.04 10.53 10.87
N SER A 202 -18.44 11.80 10.95
CA SER A 202 -17.81 12.90 10.20
C SER A 202 -16.33 13.08 10.59
N SER A 203 -16.03 13.02 11.89
CA SER A 203 -14.64 13.08 12.39
C SER A 203 -13.79 11.91 11.88
N LEU A 204 -14.35 10.71 11.84
CA LEU A 204 -13.67 9.52 11.33
C LEU A 204 -13.41 9.65 9.83
N SER A 205 -14.40 10.04 9.04
CA SER A 205 -14.26 10.27 7.60
C SER A 205 -13.18 11.30 7.28
N ASN A 206 -13.11 12.40 8.03
CA ASN A 206 -12.06 13.40 7.89
C ASN A 206 -10.66 12.83 8.19
N SER A 207 -10.55 11.96 9.18
CA SER A 207 -9.28 11.28 9.53
C SER A 207 -8.86 10.30 8.42
N SER A 208 -9.80 9.52 7.90
CA SER A 208 -9.57 8.61 6.77
C SER A 208 -9.13 9.36 5.50
N ARG A 209 -9.70 10.55 5.25
CA ARG A 209 -9.28 11.41 4.14
C ARG A 209 -7.83 11.87 4.28
N LYS A 210 -7.42 12.30 5.49
CA LYS A 210 -6.01 12.67 5.75
C LYS A 210 -5.06 11.49 5.53
N GLN A 211 -5.42 10.30 6.02
CA GLN A 211 -4.62 9.09 5.82
C GLN A 211 -4.52 8.72 4.33
N SER A 212 -5.63 8.85 3.58
CA SER A 212 -5.64 8.59 2.12
C SER A 212 -4.71 9.55 1.39
N HIS A 213 -4.69 10.82 1.79
CA HIS A 213 -3.77 11.80 1.23
C HIS A 213 -2.30 11.47 1.53
N GLU A 214 -1.99 11.01 2.75
CA GLU A 214 -0.63 10.55 3.11
C GLU A 214 -0.21 9.33 2.27
N VAL A 215 -1.12 8.36 2.08
CA VAL A 215 -0.88 7.20 1.20
C VAL A 215 -0.63 7.65 -0.23
N GLU A 216 -1.39 8.61 -0.75
CA GLU A 216 -1.18 9.15 -2.09
C GLU A 216 0.22 9.77 -2.25
N GLN A 217 0.67 10.57 -1.28
CA GLN A 217 2.00 11.15 -1.28
C GLN A 217 3.10 10.08 -1.25
N LEU A 218 2.95 9.05 -0.41
CA LEU A 218 3.89 7.93 -0.35
C LEU A 218 3.96 7.17 -1.68
N LEU A 219 2.81 6.89 -2.31
CA LEU A 219 2.76 6.22 -3.61
C LEU A 219 3.45 7.05 -4.71
N GLN A 220 3.27 8.37 -4.70
CA GLN A 220 3.97 9.27 -5.62
C GLN A 220 5.49 9.28 -5.37
N GLN A 221 5.93 9.29 -4.11
CA GLN A 221 7.35 9.22 -3.76
C GLN A 221 8.00 7.91 -4.22
N ILE A 222 7.32 6.77 -4.05
CA ILE A 222 7.80 5.48 -4.56
C ILE A 222 7.89 5.54 -6.09
N GLY A 223 6.90 6.15 -6.76
CA GLY A 223 6.89 6.31 -8.21
C GLY A 223 8.07 7.12 -8.75
N LEU A 224 8.52 8.13 -8.01
CA LEU A 224 9.70 8.95 -8.36
C LEU A 224 11.03 8.21 -8.15
N CYS A 225 11.05 7.21 -7.27
CA CYS A 225 12.25 6.43 -6.96
C CYS A 225 12.49 5.28 -7.95
N LEU A 226 11.48 4.92 -8.75
CA LEU A 226 11.64 3.95 -9.82
C LEU A 226 12.44 4.56 -10.97
N PRO A 227 13.35 3.80 -11.60
CA PRO A 227 14.08 4.26 -12.76
C PRO A 227 13.07 4.63 -13.86
N VAL A 228 12.91 5.94 -14.07
CA VAL A 228 12.19 6.50 -15.21
C VAL A 228 12.80 5.90 -16.47
N GLN A 229 11.96 5.49 -17.42
CA GLN A 229 12.38 5.10 -18.77
C GLN A 229 13.16 6.25 -19.44
N ALA A 230 14.44 6.37 -19.13
CA ALA A 230 15.38 7.18 -19.88
C ALA A 230 16.07 6.25 -20.88
N GLY A 231 15.45 6.08 -22.05
CA GLY A 231 16.14 5.55 -23.23
C GLY A 231 15.60 4.24 -23.78
N THR A 232 14.43 4.28 -24.43
CA THR A 232 14.19 3.45 -25.61
C THR A 232 15.11 3.92 -26.75
N GLY A 233 16.39 3.57 -26.68
CA GLY A 233 17.28 3.53 -27.84
C GLY A 233 17.30 2.10 -28.38
N PRO A 234 17.30 1.87 -29.71
CA PRO A 234 17.34 0.53 -30.26
C PRO A 234 18.64 -0.16 -29.82
N ARG A 235 18.54 -1.20 -28.98
CA ARG A 235 19.69 -2.03 -28.62
C ARG A 235 20.13 -2.77 -29.88
N VAL A 236 21.20 -2.28 -30.50
CA VAL A 236 21.89 -2.93 -31.61
C VAL A 236 22.30 -4.32 -31.15
N ARG A 237 21.65 -5.34 -31.71
CA ARG A 237 22.12 -6.73 -31.68
C ARG A 237 23.46 -6.77 -32.40
N THR A 238 24.57 -6.65 -31.68
CA THR A 238 25.86 -7.13 -32.16
C THR A 238 25.96 -8.59 -31.74
N GLY A 239 25.51 -9.49 -32.62
CA GLY A 239 25.84 -10.91 -32.52
C GLY A 239 27.31 -11.14 -32.88
N PRO A 240 27.98 -12.15 -32.29
CA PRO A 240 29.36 -12.44 -32.61
C PRO A 240 29.47 -13.09 -34.01
N GLN A 241 30.41 -12.59 -34.81
CA GLN A 241 30.99 -13.33 -35.94
C GLN A 241 32.00 -14.36 -35.42
#